data_AF-A0A6B2LQ16-F1
#
_entry.id   AF-A0A6B2LQ16-F1
#
_cell.length_a   1.000
_cell.length_b   1.000
_cell.length_c   1.000
_cell.angle_alpha   90.00
_cell.angle_beta   90.00
_cell.angle_gamma   90.00
#
_symmetry.space_group_name_H-M   'P 1'
#
loop_
_entity.id
_entity.type
_entity.pdbx_description
1 polymer ?
#
loop_
_entity_poly.entity_id
_entity_poly.type
_entity_poly.pdbx_seq_one_letter_code
_entity_poly.pdbx_strand_id
1 'polypeptide(L)'
;MLEEKLSGNFVESLKSGVVLCKVLNKLQPGVIPQIYEGNIAYKQISNISHYLAASKGICGFTAQDMFDTADLYNESDIMKVLVHLNALAKWAEMRTGYTGPIIQDTSHAENMLRASIVGSEIEISDE
;
A
#
# COMPACT_ATOMS: atom_id res chain seq x y z
N MET A 1 12.68 10.83 -13.45
CA MET A 1 12.63 9.46 -12.91
C MET A 1 12.96 9.54 -11.43
N LEU A 2 12.09 9.06 -10.55
CA LEU A 2 12.49 8.84 -9.15
C LEU A 2 13.20 7.49 -9.13
N GLU A 3 14.53 7.52 -9.30
CA GLU A 3 15.39 6.40 -8.93
C GLU A 3 15.74 6.55 -7.43
N GLU A 4 14.71 6.54 -6.58
CA GLU A 4 14.93 6.48 -5.14
C GLU A 4 15.22 5.01 -4.83
N LYS A 5 16.51 4.68 -4.72
CA LYS A 5 16.98 3.35 -4.39
C LYS A 5 16.42 3.01 -3.01
N LEU A 6 15.51 2.04 -2.91
CA LEU A 6 15.03 1.51 -1.64
C LEU A 6 16.25 0.90 -0.92
N SER A 7 16.88 1.66 -0.02
CA SER A 7 18.00 1.20 0.80
C SER A 7 17.46 0.76 2.15
N GLY A 8 17.45 -0.55 2.40
CA GLY A 8 16.87 -1.15 3.61
C GLY A 8 15.87 -2.26 3.25
N ASN A 9 15.27 -2.87 4.28
CA ASN A 9 14.13 -3.77 4.07
C ASN A 9 12.97 -2.98 3.45
N PHE A 10 12.20 -3.60 2.55
CA PHE A 10 11.05 -3.01 1.88
C PHE A 10 10.13 -2.24 2.85
N VAL A 11 9.83 -2.83 4.01
CA VAL A 11 8.99 -2.23 5.05
C VAL A 11 9.58 -0.92 5.57
N GLU A 12 10.89 -0.89 5.83
CA GLU A 12 11.57 0.28 6.40
C GLU A 12 11.55 1.48 5.44
N SER A 13 11.65 1.21 4.13
CA SER A 13 11.54 2.26 3.11
C SER A 13 10.17 2.95 3.06
N LEU A 14 9.11 2.25 3.46
CA LEU A 14 7.73 2.75 3.46
C LEU A 14 7.30 3.35 4.80
N LYS A 15 7.99 2.98 5.90
CA LYS A 15 7.61 3.28 7.29
C LYS A 15 7.46 4.78 7.60
N SER A 16 8.18 5.64 6.89
CA SER A 16 8.06 7.10 7.03
C SER A 16 6.77 7.69 6.41
N GLY A 17 6.08 6.92 5.56
CA GLY A 17 4.94 7.36 4.76
C GLY A 17 5.30 8.29 3.59
N VAL A 18 6.56 8.72 3.47
CA VAL A 18 7.00 9.69 2.44
C VAL A 18 6.85 9.12 1.04
N VAL A 19 7.38 7.90 0.81
CA VAL A 19 7.33 7.24 -0.50
C VAL A 19 5.88 7.00 -0.92
N LEU A 20 5.02 6.54 0.01
CA LEU A 20 3.59 6.34 -0.24
C LEU A 20 2.91 7.63 -0.71
N CYS A 21 3.12 8.74 0.00
CA CYS A 21 2.57 10.03 -0.38
C CYS A 21 3.09 10.52 -1.75
N LYS A 22 4.39 10.34 -2.01
CA LYS A 22 5.02 10.70 -3.30
C LYS A 22 4.44 9.89 -4.45
N VAL A 23 4.27 8.59 -4.29
CA VAL A 23 3.64 7.70 -5.29
C VAL A 23 2.22 8.16 -5.60
N LEU A 24 1.41 8.43 -4.57
CA LEU A 24 0.03 8.88 -4.79
C LEU A 24 -0.02 10.24 -5.51
N ASN A 25 0.86 11.18 -5.15
CA ASN A 25 0.98 12.46 -5.83
C ASN A 25 1.46 12.34 -7.29
N LYS A 26 2.14 11.26 -7.68
CA LYS A 26 2.46 10.99 -9.08
C LYS A 26 1.25 10.50 -9.86
N LEU A 27 0.37 9.72 -9.22
CA LEU A 27 -0.87 9.22 -9.83
C LEU A 27 -1.95 10.30 -9.89
N GLN A 28 -1.99 11.18 -8.89
CA GLN A 28 -2.92 12.30 -8.78
C GLN A 28 -2.17 13.53 -8.23
N PRO A 29 -1.69 14.44 -9.10
CA PRO A 29 -0.92 15.61 -8.69
C PRO A 29 -1.63 16.45 -7.61
N GLY A 30 -0.92 16.71 -6.52
CA GLY A 30 -1.36 17.62 -5.45
C GLY A 30 -2.38 17.05 -4.47
N VAL A 31 -2.70 15.74 -4.52
CA VAL A 31 -3.68 15.13 -3.59
C VAL A 31 -3.21 15.17 -2.13
N ILE A 32 -1.91 15.09 -1.89
CA ILE A 32 -1.29 15.26 -0.57
C ILE A 32 -0.34 16.46 -0.63
N PRO A 33 -0.76 17.66 -0.17
CA PRO A 33 0.00 18.90 -0.37
C PRO A 33 1.23 19.02 0.52
N GLN A 34 1.23 18.37 1.68
CA GLN A 34 2.33 18.42 2.66
C GLN A 34 2.77 17.01 3.03
N ILE A 35 4.07 16.76 2.86
CA ILE A 35 4.72 15.49 3.21
C ILE A 35 5.85 15.83 4.17
N TYR A 36 5.85 15.20 5.34
CA TYR A 36 6.91 15.39 6.32
C TYR A 36 8.07 14.41 6.07
N GLU A 37 9.28 14.91 5.80
CA GLU A 37 10.45 14.07 5.45
C GLU A 37 11.44 13.80 6.60
N GLY A 38 11.14 14.22 7.83
CA GLY A 38 12.03 14.03 8.98
C GLY A 38 11.75 12.76 9.81
N ASN A 39 12.42 12.66 10.97
CA ASN A 39 12.42 11.46 11.83
C ASN A 39 11.52 11.57 13.08
N ILE A 40 10.47 12.39 13.01
CA ILE A 40 9.50 12.54 14.12
C ILE A 40 8.37 11.54 13.94
N ALA A 41 8.27 10.57 14.85
CA ALA A 41 7.35 9.42 14.80
C ALA A 41 5.90 9.80 14.48
N TYR A 42 5.29 10.70 15.26
CA TYR A 42 3.87 11.06 15.05
C TYR A 42 3.61 11.75 13.71
N LYS A 43 4.61 12.43 13.14
CA LYS A 43 4.50 13.04 11.81
C LYS A 43 4.65 12.01 10.69
N GLN A 44 5.47 10.97 10.88
CA GLN A 44 5.54 9.84 9.96
C GLN A 44 4.23 9.05 9.94
N ILE A 45 3.65 8.77 11.11
CA ILE A 45 2.31 8.17 11.22
C ILE A 45 1.28 9.05 10.49
N SER A 46 1.33 10.37 10.68
CA SER A 46 0.45 11.31 9.99
C SER A 46 0.59 11.26 8.46
N ASN A 47 1.79 11.10 7.91
CA ASN A 47 1.96 10.88 6.46
C ASN A 47 1.19 9.63 6.00
N ILE A 48 1.32 8.51 6.72
CA ILE A 48 0.61 7.26 6.40
C ILE A 48 -0.91 7.48 6.46
N SER A 49 -1.41 8.17 7.49
CA SER A 49 -2.84 8.52 7.61
C SER A 49 -3.33 9.38 6.43
N HIS A 50 -2.56 10.39 6.02
CA HIS A 50 -2.92 11.24 4.87
C HIS A 50 -2.94 10.44 3.57
N TYR A 51 -1.96 9.55 3.38
CA TYR A 51 -1.93 8.63 2.26
C TYR A 51 -3.18 7.74 2.19
N LEU A 52 -3.55 7.09 3.31
CA LEU A 52 -4.71 6.19 3.36
C LEU A 52 -6.03 6.93 3.09
N ALA A 53 -6.18 8.13 3.65
CA ALA A 53 -7.36 8.96 3.40
C ALA A 53 -7.47 9.37 1.92
N ALA A 54 -6.36 9.79 1.32
CA ALA A 54 -6.29 10.17 -0.08
C ALA A 54 -6.49 8.98 -1.02
N SER A 55 -5.86 7.82 -0.76
CA SER A 55 -6.00 6.62 -1.60
C SER A 55 -7.45 6.13 -1.61
N LYS A 56 -8.11 6.10 -0.45
CA LYS A 56 -9.53 5.74 -0.35
C LYS A 56 -10.41 6.68 -1.18
N GLY A 57 -10.16 7.99 -1.08
CA GLY A 57 -10.94 9.01 -1.79
C GLY A 57 -10.78 8.97 -3.31
N ILE A 58 -9.58 8.69 -3.83
CA ILE A 58 -9.33 8.70 -5.28
C ILE A 58 -9.55 7.33 -5.92
N CYS A 59 -9.23 6.24 -5.23
CA CYS A 59 -9.26 4.89 -5.80
C CYS A 59 -10.59 4.19 -5.56
N GLY A 60 -11.38 4.62 -4.58
CA GLY A 60 -12.64 3.95 -4.21
C GLY A 60 -12.43 2.59 -3.55
N PHE A 61 -11.29 2.37 -2.90
CA PHE A 61 -10.93 1.12 -2.26
C PHE A 61 -11.92 0.70 -1.18
N THR A 62 -12.19 -0.62 -1.15
CA THR A 62 -13.00 -1.24 -0.10
C THR A 62 -12.16 -1.39 1.18
N ALA A 63 -12.79 -1.77 2.29
CA ALA A 63 -12.05 -2.03 3.52
C ALA A 63 -11.03 -3.16 3.39
N GLN A 64 -11.26 -4.13 2.49
CA GLN A 64 -10.35 -5.26 2.25
C GLN A 64 -9.09 -4.86 1.49
N ASP A 65 -9.16 -3.79 0.69
CA ASP A 65 -8.04 -3.26 -0.07
C ASP A 65 -7.23 -2.24 0.75
N MET A 66 -7.60 -1.96 2.00
CA MET A 66 -6.99 -0.94 2.86
C MET A 66 -6.22 -1.58 4.01
N PHE A 67 -5.18 -0.89 4.46
CA PHE A 67 -4.45 -1.22 5.68
C PHE A 67 -4.57 -0.06 6.69
N ASP A 68 -4.24 -0.32 7.95
CA ASP A 68 -4.22 0.69 9.01
C ASP A 68 -2.80 1.18 9.29
N THR A 69 -2.66 2.39 9.85
CA THR A 69 -1.32 2.95 10.15
C THR A 69 -0.41 2.02 10.96
N ALA A 70 -0.97 1.24 11.89
CA ALA A 70 -0.23 0.27 12.70
C ALA A 70 0.32 -0.89 11.87
N ASP A 71 -0.40 -1.32 10.82
CA ASP A 71 -0.01 -2.44 9.95
C ASP A 71 1.34 -2.20 9.30
N LEU A 72 1.62 -0.95 8.93
CA LEU A 72 2.91 -0.54 8.39
C LEU A 72 3.87 -0.04 9.47
N TYR A 73 3.44 0.90 10.32
CA TYR A 73 4.38 1.60 11.22
C TYR A 73 4.84 0.71 12.38
N ASN A 74 3.94 -0.10 12.94
CA ASN A 74 4.26 -1.09 13.98
C ASN A 74 4.44 -2.49 13.41
N GLU A 75 4.30 -2.64 12.09
CA GLU A 75 4.46 -3.91 11.39
C GLU A 75 3.46 -4.98 11.88
N SER A 76 2.25 -4.57 12.30
CA SER A 76 1.25 -5.50 12.83
C SER A 76 0.68 -6.46 11.78
N ASP A 77 0.63 -6.03 10.52
CA ASP A 77 0.15 -6.85 9.40
C ASP A 77 0.70 -6.34 8.05
N ILE A 78 1.93 -6.72 7.73
CA ILE A 78 2.58 -6.34 6.47
C ILE A 78 1.88 -6.97 5.25
N MET A 79 1.11 -8.06 5.43
CA MET A 79 0.37 -8.66 4.34
C MET A 79 -0.75 -7.75 3.83
N LYS A 80 -1.46 -7.05 4.73
CA LYS A 80 -2.43 -6.02 4.31
C LYS A 80 -1.77 -4.88 3.53
N VAL A 81 -0.58 -4.46 3.92
CA VAL A 81 0.18 -3.42 3.20
C VAL A 81 0.50 -3.89 1.77
N LEU A 82 0.92 -5.14 1.60
CA LEU A 82 1.21 -5.72 0.28
C LEU A 82 -0.06 -5.85 -0.58
N VAL A 83 -1.17 -6.33 -0.01
CA VAL A 83 -2.46 -6.43 -0.70
C VAL A 83 -2.92 -5.07 -1.18
N HIS A 84 -2.84 -4.05 -0.33
CA HIS A 84 -3.17 -2.67 -0.68
C HIS A 84 -2.32 -2.13 -1.82
N LEU A 85 -0.99 -2.34 -1.79
CA LEU A 85 -0.10 -1.86 -2.84
C LEU A 85 -0.36 -2.55 -4.18
N ASN A 86 -0.73 -3.83 -4.17
CA ASN A 86 -1.15 -4.54 -5.37
C ASN A 86 -2.47 -3.97 -5.93
N ALA A 87 -3.44 -3.66 -5.06
CA ALA A 87 -4.67 -3.00 -5.47
C ALA A 87 -4.41 -1.60 -6.08
N LEU A 88 -3.49 -0.83 -5.50
CA LEU A 88 -3.03 0.45 -6.05
C LEU A 88 -2.37 0.30 -7.42
N ALA A 89 -1.49 -0.68 -7.60
CA ALA A 89 -0.84 -0.92 -8.88
C ALA A 89 -1.86 -1.23 -9.99
N LYS A 90 -2.82 -2.12 -9.72
CA LYS A 90 -3.90 -2.45 -10.67
C LYS A 90 -4.77 -1.24 -10.98
N TRP A 91 -5.13 -0.46 -9.96
CA TRP A 91 -5.90 0.77 -10.16
C TRP A 91 -5.14 1.80 -11.01
N ALA A 92 -3.83 1.97 -10.76
CA ALA A 92 -2.98 2.87 -11.51
C ALA A 92 -2.87 2.48 -13.00
N GLU A 93 -2.72 1.18 -13.28
CA GLU A 93 -2.66 0.64 -14.63
C GLU A 93 -3.93 0.93 -15.45
N MET A 94 -5.10 0.92 -14.80
CA MET A 94 -6.38 1.24 -15.46
C MET A 94 -6.54 2.73 -15.82
N ARG A 95 -5.67 3.62 -15.33
CA ARG A 95 -5.78 5.06 -15.62
C ARG A 95 -5.27 5.40 -17.01
N THR A 96 -6.03 6.23 -17.70
CA THR A 96 -5.64 6.77 -19.01
C THR A 96 -4.34 7.57 -18.89
N GLY A 97 -3.33 7.18 -19.67
CA GLY A 97 -2.02 7.84 -19.69
C GLY A 97 -1.04 7.38 -18.59
N TYR A 98 -1.30 6.27 -17.90
CA TYR A 98 -0.28 5.66 -17.03
C TYR A 98 0.91 5.17 -17.87
N THR A 99 2.12 5.61 -17.51
CA THR A 99 3.39 5.20 -18.14
C THR A 99 4.38 4.61 -17.13
N GLY A 100 3.89 4.24 -15.95
CA GLY A 100 4.73 3.65 -14.90
C GLY A 100 4.96 2.15 -15.13
N PRO A 101 5.79 1.52 -14.28
CA PRO A 101 6.02 0.08 -14.33
C PRO A 101 4.72 -0.70 -14.14
N ILE A 102 4.58 -1.81 -14.88
CA ILE A 102 3.46 -2.76 -14.75
C ILE A 102 4.00 -4.04 -14.13
N ILE A 103 3.27 -4.59 -13.17
CA ILE A 103 3.61 -5.88 -12.54
C ILE A 103 3.21 -6.98 -13.53
N GLN A 104 4.19 -7.53 -14.26
CA GLN A 104 3.94 -8.41 -15.41
C GLN A 104 3.46 -9.83 -15.04
N ASP A 105 3.75 -10.32 -13.84
CA ASP A 105 3.30 -11.65 -13.39
C ASP A 105 2.72 -11.59 -11.97
N THR A 106 1.43 -11.28 -11.88
CA THR A 106 0.67 -11.38 -10.62
C THR A 106 0.11 -12.78 -10.39
N SER A 107 0.17 -13.68 -11.38
CA SER A 107 -0.51 -14.98 -11.36
C SER A 107 -0.02 -15.86 -10.22
N HIS A 108 1.30 -15.89 -10.01
CA HIS A 108 1.90 -16.70 -8.96
C HIS A 108 1.60 -16.15 -7.56
N ALA A 109 1.66 -14.82 -7.40
CA ALA A 109 1.35 -14.15 -6.14
C ALA A 109 -0.14 -14.26 -5.77
N GLU A 110 -1.03 -14.13 -6.76
CA GLU A 110 -2.48 -14.33 -6.58
C GLU A 110 -2.80 -15.77 -6.22
N ASN A 111 -2.16 -16.75 -6.86
CA ASN A 111 -2.32 -18.16 -6.52
C ASN A 111 -1.81 -18.47 -5.10
N MET A 112 -0.67 -17.90 -4.69
CA MET A 112 -0.17 -18.04 -3.32
C MET A 112 -1.10 -17.40 -2.29
N LEU A 113 -1.58 -16.18 -2.54
CA LEU A 113 -2.54 -15.50 -1.66
C LEU A 113 -3.83 -16.30 -1.53
N ARG A 114 -4.37 -16.80 -2.64
CA ARG A 114 -5.55 -17.66 -2.65
C ARG A 114 -5.30 -18.96 -1.88
N ALA A 115 -4.15 -19.59 -2.04
CA ALA A 115 -3.79 -20.80 -1.30
C ALA A 115 -3.70 -20.54 0.22
N SER A 116 -3.19 -19.38 0.64
CA SER A 116 -3.15 -18.99 2.05
C SER A 116 -4.54 -18.71 2.65
N ILE A 117 -5.47 -18.15 1.86
CA ILE A 117 -6.86 -17.90 2.29
C ILE A 117 -7.65 -19.21 2.35
N VAL A 118 -7.51 -20.08 1.35
CA VAL A 118 -8.18 -21.40 1.31
C VAL A 118 -7.63 -22.33 2.39
N GLY A 119 -6.34 -22.22 2.73
CA GLY A 119 -5.75 -22.95 3.85
C GLY A 119 -6.24 -22.51 5.24
N SER A 120 -7.05 -21.45 5.32
CA SER A 120 -7.66 -20.94 6.56
C SER A 120 -9.17 -21.21 6.65
N GLU A 121 -9.68 -22.27 6.00
CA GLU A 121 -11.03 -22.74 6.25
C GLU A 121 -11.25 -22.89 7.77
N ILE A 122 -12.22 -22.12 8.26
CA ILE A 122 -12.71 -22.15 9.63
C ILE A 122 -13.17 -23.59 9.88
N GLU A 123 -12.48 -24.30 10.78
CA GLU A 123 -13.08 -25.46 11.44
C GLU A 123 -14.30 -24.93 12.21
N ILE A 124 -15.48 -25.05 11.59
CA ILE A 124 -16.73 -25.02 12.33
C ILE A 124 -16.72 -26.32 13.12
N SER A 125 -16.35 -26.23 14.40
CA SER A 125 -16.56 -27.31 15.35
C SER A 125 -18.07 -27.46 15.53
N ASP A 126 -18.66 -28.45 14.87
CA ASP A 126 -19.99 -28.94 15.21
C ASP A 126 -19.91 -29.64 16.58
N GLU A 127 -20.32 -28.93 17.63
CA GLU A 127 -20.82 -29.52 18.90
C GLU A 127 -22.00 -28.71 19.45
#